data_AF-A0A316M1L5-F1
#
_entry.id   AF-A0A316M1L5-F1
#
_cell.length_a   1.000
_cell.length_b   1.000
_cell.length_c   1.000
_cell.angle_alpha   90.00
_cell.angle_beta   90.00
_cell.angle_gamma   90.00
#
_symmetry.space_group_name_H-M   'P 1'
#
loop_
_entity.id
_entity.type
_entity.pdbx_description
1 polymer ?
#
loop_
_entity_poly.entity_id
_entity_poly.type
_entity_poly.pdbx_seq_one_letter_code
_entity_poly.pdbx_strand_id
1 'polypeptide(L)'
;MTYVYPDKNFRLYPGVQRNSPEWDENYPIRASIERSIASFKCNPCIQQPRTVNTITMRADLYLTAISKLVNVILAYAMNNLDYIRSVNKLLKISA
;
A
#
# COMPACT_ATOMS: atom_id res chain seq x y z
N MET A 1 -22.88 -4.00 26.84
CA MET A 1 -22.45 -5.27 26.23
C MET A 1 -23.08 -5.32 24.84
N THR A 2 -22.32 -5.03 23.78
CA THR A 2 -22.83 -5.11 22.40
C THR A 2 -22.92 -6.59 22.03
N TYR A 3 -24.11 -7.06 21.68
CA TYR A 3 -24.32 -8.46 21.29
C TYR A 3 -23.55 -8.74 19.98
N VAL A 4 -22.54 -9.62 20.04
CA VAL A 4 -21.78 -10.08 18.88
C VAL A 4 -22.27 -11.49 18.55
N TYR A 5 -22.93 -11.64 17.40
CA TYR A 5 -23.35 -12.96 16.93
C TYR A 5 -22.13 -13.88 16.76
N PRO A 6 -22.16 -15.11 17.30
CA PRO A 6 -21.05 -16.06 17.15
C PRO A 6 -20.77 -16.39 15.67
N ASP A 7 -21.80 -16.36 14.83
CA ASP A 7 -21.74 -16.68 13.40
C ASP A 7 -21.81 -15.43 12.52
N LYS A 8 -21.08 -14.36 12.89
CA LYS A 8 -21.10 -13.11 12.12
C LYS A 8 -20.54 -13.33 10.72
N ASN A 9 -21.43 -13.50 9.75
CA ASN A 9 -21.06 -13.51 8.34
C ASN A 9 -20.63 -12.09 7.94
N PHE A 10 -19.32 -11.84 7.87
CA PHE A 10 -18.75 -10.55 7.50
C PHE A 10 -19.22 -10.04 6.12
N ARG A 11 -19.79 -10.91 5.27
CA ARG A 11 -20.41 -10.52 4.01
C ARG A 11 -21.75 -9.80 4.19
N LEU A 12 -22.52 -10.15 5.21
CA LEU A 12 -23.82 -9.54 5.54
C LEU A 12 -23.68 -8.30 6.43
N TYR A 13 -22.67 -8.27 7.29
CA TYR A 13 -22.43 -7.18 8.24
C TYR A 13 -20.95 -6.74 8.21
N PRO A 14 -20.50 -6.09 7.11
CA PRO A 14 -19.09 -5.78 6.87
C PRO A 14 -18.55 -4.63 7.74
N GLY A 15 -19.40 -3.99 8.55
CA GLY A 15 -19.00 -2.87 9.38
C GLY A 15 -18.27 -3.31 10.64
N VAL A 16 -17.03 -2.85 10.80
CA VAL A 16 -16.38 -2.73 12.11
C VAL A 16 -17.09 -1.62 12.89
N GLN A 17 -17.41 -1.88 14.15
CA GLN A 17 -18.08 -0.89 15.00
C GLN A 17 -17.14 0.29 15.25
N ARG A 18 -17.62 1.53 15.04
CA ARG A 18 -16.81 2.73 15.34
C ARG A 18 -16.47 2.78 16.82
N ASN A 19 -15.27 3.28 17.15
CA ASN A 19 -14.72 3.34 18.51
C ASN A 19 -14.57 1.96 19.18
N SER A 20 -14.60 0.87 18.40
CA SER A 20 -14.13 -0.42 18.88
C SER A 20 -12.60 -0.46 18.83
N PRO A 21 -11.94 -1.32 19.63
CA PRO A 21 -10.49 -1.48 19.57
C PRO A 21 -10.01 -1.78 18.14
N GLU A 22 -10.71 -2.65 17.42
CA GLU A 22 -10.42 -2.99 16.02
C GLU A 22 -10.51 -1.77 15.09
N TRP A 23 -11.48 -0.88 15.31
CA TRP A 23 -11.59 0.36 14.55
C TRP A 23 -10.43 1.31 14.86
N ASP A 24 -10.11 1.50 16.14
CA ASP A 24 -9.08 2.43 16.57
C ASP A 24 -7.68 1.99 16.11
N GLU A 25 -7.45 0.67 16.01
CA GLU A 25 -6.22 0.09 15.47
C GLU A 25 -6.14 0.20 13.94
N ASN A 26 -7.21 -0.14 13.22
CA ASN A 26 -7.17 -0.29 11.75
C ASN A 26 -7.50 0.99 10.98
N TYR A 27 -8.42 1.81 11.49
CA TYR A 27 -8.87 3.02 10.79
C TYR A 27 -7.76 4.05 10.51
N PRO A 28 -6.78 4.27 11.40
CA PRO A 28 -5.64 5.16 11.12
C PRO A 28 -4.80 4.72 9.92
N ILE A 29 -4.70 3.41 9.67
CA ILE A 29 -3.88 2.84 8.59
C ILE A 29 -4.51 3.10 7.22
N ARG A 30 -5.84 3.23 7.16
CA ARG A 30 -6.60 3.45 5.91
C ARG A 30 -6.06 4.62 5.09
N ALA A 31 -5.77 5.76 5.72
CA ALA A 31 -5.24 6.92 5.00
C ALA A 31 -3.88 6.63 4.35
N SER A 32 -3.04 5.80 4.98
CA SER A 32 -1.76 5.36 4.41
C SER A 32 -1.96 4.41 3.23
N ILE A 33 -2.91 3.47 3.35
CA ILE A 33 -3.26 2.55 2.26
C ILE A 33 -3.77 3.31 1.04
N GLU A 34 -4.71 4.24 1.23
CA GLU A 34 -5.27 5.04 0.12
C GLU A 34 -4.20 5.88 -0.59
N ARG A 35 -3.29 6.51 0.17
CA ARG A 35 -2.15 7.23 -0.40
C ARG A 35 -1.21 6.30 -1.19
N SER A 36 -1.02 5.07 -0.71
CA SER A 36 -0.20 4.07 -1.39
C SER A 36 -0.85 3.62 -2.71
N ILE A 37 -2.15 3.35 -2.70
CA ILE A 37 -2.94 3.02 -3.91
C ILE A 37 -2.90 4.17 -4.92
N ALA A 38 -3.08 5.42 -4.47
CA ALA A 38 -2.98 6.58 -5.34
C ALA A 38 -1.58 6.67 -5.98
N SER A 39 -0.52 6.48 -5.19
CA SER A 39 0.85 6.43 -5.70
C SER A 39 1.07 5.32 -6.74
N PHE A 40 0.44 4.16 -6.58
CA PHE A 40 0.47 3.08 -7.58
C PHE A 40 -0.23 3.49 -8.87
N LYS A 41 -1.45 4.03 -8.78
CA LYS A 41 -2.23 4.46 -9.95
C LYS A 41 -1.54 5.57 -10.74
N CYS A 42 -0.77 6.44 -10.08
CA CYS A 42 0.02 7.49 -10.71
C CYS A 42 1.39 7.01 -11.25
N ASN A 43 1.78 5.75 -11.03
CA ASN A 43 3.02 5.26 -11.62
C ASN A 43 2.83 5.13 -13.15
N PRO A 44 3.73 5.69 -13.97
CA PRO A 44 3.58 5.66 -15.43
C PRO A 44 3.44 4.25 -16.01
N CYS A 45 4.12 3.25 -15.43
CA CYS A 45 4.01 1.85 -15.85
C CYS A 45 2.60 1.27 -15.64
N ILE A 46 1.85 1.78 -14.66
CA ILE A 46 0.49 1.34 -14.32
C ILE A 46 -0.55 2.23 -14.99
N GLN A 47 -0.33 3.55 -15.02
CA GLN A 47 -1.26 4.53 -15.60
C GLN A 47 -1.33 4.41 -17.12
N GLN A 48 -0.19 4.14 -17.77
CA GLN A 48 -0.06 4.03 -19.22
C GLN A 48 0.75 2.76 -19.55
N PRO A 49 0.15 1.57 -19.38
CA PRO A 49 0.85 0.31 -19.60
C PRO A 49 1.20 0.18 -21.08
N ARG A 50 2.43 -0.26 -21.36
CA ARG A 50 2.92 -0.49 -22.74
C ARG A 50 2.40 -1.80 -23.33
N THR A 51 1.99 -2.74 -22.47
CA THR A 51 1.47 -4.06 -22.86
C THR A 51 0.03 -4.19 -22.38
N VAL A 52 -0.81 -4.89 -23.15
CA VAL A 52 -2.24 -5.10 -22.84
C VAL A 52 -2.50 -6.55 -22.39
N ASN A 53 -1.47 -7.40 -22.39
CA ASN A 53 -1.58 -8.76 -21.88
C ASN A 53 -1.73 -8.72 -20.35
N THR A 54 -2.77 -9.39 -19.84
CA THR A 54 -3.09 -9.41 -18.41
C THR A 54 -1.98 -10.03 -17.56
N ILE A 55 -1.24 -11.01 -18.10
CA ILE A 55 -0.13 -11.66 -17.41
C ILE A 55 1.02 -10.66 -17.22
N THR A 56 1.40 -9.95 -18.29
CA THR A 56 2.49 -8.97 -18.25
C THR A 56 2.11 -7.75 -17.42
N MET A 57 0.88 -7.26 -17.53
CA MET A 57 0.38 -6.17 -16.67
C MET A 57 0.42 -6.53 -15.17
N ARG A 58 0.08 -7.77 -14.81
CA ARG A 58 0.19 -8.24 -13.41
C ARG A 58 1.64 -8.29 -12.96
N ALA A 59 2.55 -8.79 -13.82
CA ALA A 59 3.98 -8.81 -13.52
C ALA A 59 4.54 -7.39 -13.32
N ASP A 60 4.18 -6.44 -14.18
CA ASP A 60 4.59 -5.03 -14.09
C ASP A 60 4.09 -4.37 -12.80
N LEU A 61 2.84 -4.66 -12.40
CA LEU A 61 2.27 -4.20 -11.13
C LEU A 61 3.06 -4.75 -9.94
N TYR A 62 3.33 -6.05 -9.90
CA TYR A 62 4.07 -6.68 -8.81
C TYR A 62 5.50 -6.14 -8.74
N LEU A 63 6.18 -5.99 -9.87
CA LEU A 63 7.53 -5.43 -9.93
C LEU A 63 7.56 -3.99 -9.40
N THR A 64 6.56 -3.18 -9.77
CA THR A 64 6.39 -1.82 -9.25
C THR A 64 6.14 -1.80 -7.74
N ALA A 65 5.38 -2.76 -7.22
CA ALA A 65 5.11 -2.88 -5.78
C ALA A 65 6.36 -3.29 -5.00
N ILE A 66 7.07 -4.33 -5.46
CA ILE A 66 8.29 -4.82 -4.83
C ILE A 66 9.35 -3.71 -4.80
N SER A 67 9.60 -3.04 -5.94
CA SER A 67 10.58 -1.95 -6.01
C SER A 67 10.26 -0.79 -5.06
N LYS A 68 8.99 -0.36 -4.98
CA LYS A 68 8.58 0.67 -4.02
C LYS A 68 8.76 0.23 -2.57
N LEU A 69 8.44 -1.03 -2.25
CA LEU A 69 8.61 -1.56 -0.90
C LEU A 69 10.10 -1.62 -0.51
N VAL A 70 10.97 -2.06 -1.41
CA VAL A 70 12.43 -2.07 -1.20
C VAL A 70 12.94 -0.66 -0.87
N ASN A 71 12.46 0.37 -1.57
CA ASN A 71 12.84 1.76 -1.26
C ASN A 71 12.40 2.19 0.16
N VAL A 72 11.21 1.77 0.61
CA VAL A 72 10.74 2.07 1.96
C VAL A 72 11.63 1.40 3.00
N ILE A 73 11.96 0.13 2.80
CA ILE A 73 12.85 -0.63 3.69
C ILE A 73 14.24 0.02 3.76
N LEU A 74 14.80 0.42 2.62
CA LEU A 74 16.10 1.11 2.56
C LEU A 74 16.07 2.47 3.27
N ALA A 75 15.08 3.31 2.96
CA ALA A 75 14.94 4.62 3.58
C ALA A 75 14.78 4.52 5.11
N TYR A 76 14.05 3.51 5.57
CA TYR A 76 13.91 3.19 6.99
C TYR A 76 15.23 2.74 7.61
N ALA A 77 15.96 1.81 6.98
CA ALA A 77 17.26 1.34 7.45
C ALA A 77 18.31 2.46 7.54
N MET A 78 18.21 3.48 6.69
CA MET A 78 19.07 4.67 6.69
C MET A 78 18.63 5.76 7.67
N ASN A 79 17.54 5.56 8.43
CA ASN A 79 16.91 6.58 9.28
C ASN A 79 16.58 7.88 8.52
N ASN A 80 16.33 7.82 7.21
CA ASN A 80 16.00 8.99 6.39
C ASN A 80 14.74 8.73 5.53
N LEU A 81 13.60 9.13 6.09
CA LEU A 81 12.27 8.91 5.49
C LEU A 81 12.02 9.76 4.23
N ASP A 82 12.82 10.80 3.96
CA ASP A 82 12.68 11.66 2.78
C ASP A 82 13.04 10.93 1.47
N TYR A 83 13.73 9.79 1.59
CA TYR A 83 14.14 8.95 0.47
C TYR A 83 13.11 7.89 0.06
N ILE A 84 12.01 7.75 0.81
CA ILE A 84 10.92 6.80 0.49
C ILE A 84 10.37 6.97 -0.94
N ARG A 85 10.36 8.20 -1.47
CA ARG A 85 9.62 8.55 -2.69
C ARG A 85 10.39 8.37 -4.00
N SER A 86 11.71 8.18 -3.98
CA SER A 86 12.48 8.16 -5.24
C SER A 86 13.73 7.31 -5.19
N VAL A 87 13.79 6.31 -6.08
CA VAL A 87 15.00 5.52 -6.37
C VAL A 87 16.17 6.43 -6.78
N ASN A 88 15.90 7.50 -7.53
CA ASN A 88 16.95 8.43 -7.98
C ASN A 88 17.65 9.14 -6.82
N LYS A 89 16.95 9.37 -5.71
CA LYS A 89 17.59 9.92 -4.50
C LYS A 89 18.50 8.89 -3.82
N LEU A 90 18.19 7.59 -3.92
CA LEU A 90 19.02 6.51 -3.41
C LEU A 90 20.26 6.26 -4.29
N LEU A 91 20.12 6.34 -5.63
CA LEU A 91 21.24 6.18 -6.57
C LEU A 91 22.32 7.26 -6.41
N LYS A 92 21.93 8.50 -6.09
CA LYS A 92 22.88 9.61 -5.84
C LYS A 92 23.77 9.43 -4.61
N ILE A 93 23.47 8.47 -3.73
CA ILE A 93 24.28 8.19 -2.54
C ILE A 93 25.51 7.32 -2.89
N SER A 94 25.45 6.62 -4.02
CA SER A 94 26.52 5.71 -4.49
C SER A 94 27.54 6.40 -5.40
N ALA A 95 27.37 7.68 -5.72
CA ALA A 95 28.26 8.48 -6.58
C ALA A 95 28.95 9.56 -5.76
#